data_AF-A0A846PCV2-F1
#
_entry.id   AF-A0A846PCV2-F1
#
_cell.length_a   1.000
_cell.length_b   1.000
_cell.length_c   1.000
_cell.angle_alpha   90.00
_cell.angle_beta   90.00
_cell.angle_gamma   90.00
#
_symmetry.space_group_name_H-M   'P 1'
#
loop_
_entity.id
_entity.type
_entity.pdbx_description
1 polymer ?
#
loop_
_entity_poly.entity_id
_entity_poly.type
_entity_poly.pdbx_seq_one_letter_code
_entity_poly.pdbx_strand_id
1 'polypeptide(L)' 'MAKGKLSFEEALARLEKIVAELEKGDFTLEESLKKFEEGLVLGKECREFLDKAEGRIRELVEEKEGQITEKDVTDEF' A
#
# COMPACT_ATOMS: atom_id res chain seq x y z
N MET A 1 22.28 12.45 -1.58
CA MET A 1 20.86 12.23 -1.97
C MET A 1 20.32 11.16 -1.03
N ALA A 2 19.38 11.51 -0.16
CA ALA A 2 18.79 10.53 0.75
C ALA A 2 18.08 9.46 -0.09
N LYS A 3 18.39 8.18 0.11
CA LYS A 3 17.62 7.08 -0.46
C LYS A 3 16.20 7.18 0.11
N GLY A 4 15.30 7.87 -0.60
CA GLY A 4 13.90 7.95 -0.24
C GLY A 4 13.24 6.59 -0.38
N LYS A 5 12.24 6.31 0.45
CA LYS A 5 11.34 5.17 0.25
C LYS A 5 10.79 5.21 -1.19
N LEU A 6 10.67 4.05 -1.82
CA LEU A 6 10.03 3.90 -3.13
C LEU A 6 8.60 4.43 -3.08
N SER A 7 8.10 4.95 -4.21
CA SER A 7 6.66 5.16 -4.39
C SER A 7 5.92 3.82 -4.48
N PHE A 8 4.59 3.86 -4.37
CA PHE A 8 3.75 2.66 -4.51
C PHE A 8 3.94 2.01 -5.88
N GLU A 9 3.92 2.82 -6.94
CA GLU A 9 4.08 2.36 -8.33
C GLU A 9 5.45 1.74 -8.57
N GLU A 10 6.51 2.33 -8.01
CA GLU A 10 7.87 1.77 -8.11
C GLU A 10 8.00 0.45 -7.35
N ALA A 11 7.43 0.37 -6.13
CA ALA A 11 7.46 -0.85 -5.33
C ALA A 11 6.68 -1.98 -6.00
N LEU A 12 5.51 -1.68 -6.55
CA LEU A 12 4.67 -2.63 -7.28
C LEU A 12 5.36 -3.12 -8.55
N ALA A 13 5.88 -2.21 -9.38
CA ALA A 13 6.59 -2.57 -10.61
C ALA A 13 7.83 -3.44 -10.33
N ARG A 14 8.55 -3.16 -9.24
CA ARG A 14 9.69 -3.98 -8.82
C ARG A 14 9.24 -5.37 -8.38
N LEU A 15 8.15 -5.48 -7.62
CA LEU A 15 7.59 -6.75 -7.17
C LEU A 15 7.13 -7.61 -8.35
N GLU A 16 6.40 -7.03 -9.31
CA GLU A 16 5.98 -7.73 -10.54
C GLU A 16 7.18 -8.25 -11.34
N LYS A 17 8.24 -7.45 -11.44
CA LYS A 17 9.48 -7.87 -12.09
C LYS A 17 10.12 -9.06 -11.38
N ILE A 18 10.16 -9.06 -10.05
CA ILE A 18 10.70 -10.18 -9.26
C ILE A 18 9.88 -11.44 -9.47
N VAL A 19 8.55 -11.34 -9.49
CA VAL A 19 7.67 -12.49 -9.77
C VAL A 19 7.96 -13.06 -11.15
N ALA A 20 7.99 -12.20 -12.18
CA ALA A 20 8.29 -12.63 -13.55
C ALA A 20 9.71 -13.22 -13.69
N GLU A 21 10.68 -12.75 -12.91
CA GLU A 21 12.02 -13.32 -12.83
C GLU A 21 12.00 -14.72 -12.18
N LEU A 22 11.35 -14.86 -11.03
CA LEU A 22 11.24 -16.15 -10.34
C LEU A 22 10.50 -17.21 -11.17
N GLU A 23 9.47 -16.82 -11.91
CA GLU A 23 8.71 -17.72 -12.79
C GLU A 23 9.53 -18.25 -13.98
N LYS A 24 10.53 -17.49 -14.45
CA LYS A 24 11.43 -17.95 -15.53
C LYS A 24 12.34 -19.09 -15.08
N GLY A 25 12.71 -19.13 -13.80
CA GLY A 25 13.52 -20.21 -13.24
C GLY A 25 15.01 -20.18 -13.63
N ASP A 26 15.52 -19.06 -14.17
CA ASP A 26 16.93 -18.92 -14.61
C ASP A 26 17.91 -18.61 -13.46
N PHE A 27 17.50 -18.80 -12.20
CA PHE A 27 18.27 -18.42 -11.02
C PHE A 27 18.77 -19.63 -10.24
N THR A 28 19.93 -19.49 -9.61
CA THR A 28 20.36 -20.43 -8.58
C THR A 28 19.42 -20.38 -7.37
N LEU A 29 19.46 -21.40 -6.51
CA LEU A 29 18.66 -21.44 -5.28
C LEU A 29 18.90 -20.21 -4.38
N GLU A 30 20.17 -19.81 -4.21
CA GLU A 30 20.52 -18.67 -3.38
C GLU A 30 19.98 -17.34 -3.95
N GLU A 31 20.06 -17.17 -5.28
CA GLU A 31 19.50 -15.99 -5.95
C GLU A 31 17.98 -15.96 -5.89
N SER A 32 17.34 -17.13 -5.99
CA SER A 32 15.89 -17.28 -5.87
C SER A 32 15.42 -16.89 -4.46
N LEU A 33 16.15 -17.30 -3.42
CA LEU A 33 15.87 -16.92 -2.03
C LEU A 33 16.01 -15.41 -1.82
N LYS A 34 17.08 -14.78 -2.32
CA LYS A 34 17.27 -13.33 -2.23
C LYS A 34 16.14 -12.55 -2.89
N LYS A 35 15.71 -12.99 -4.08
CA LYS A 35 14.58 -12.39 -4.81
C LYS A 35 13.28 -12.56 -4.05
N PHE A 36 13.04 -13.74 -3.48
CA PHE A 36 11.86 -13.99 -2.68
C PHE A 36 11.80 -13.08 -1.44
N GLU A 37 12.91 -12.93 -0.71
CA GLU A 37 13.02 -12.01 0.42
C GLU A 37 12.73 -10.55 0.02
N GLU A 38 13.31 -10.10 -1.11
CA GLU A 38 13.02 -8.77 -1.65
C GLU A 38 11.54 -8.60 -1.99
N GLY A 39 10.92 -9.62 -2.60
CA GLY A 39 9.49 -9.65 -2.89
C GLY A 39 8.62 -9.55 -1.64
N LEU A 40 9.00 -10.21 -0.54
CA LEU A 40 8.27 -10.10 0.73
C LEU A 40 8.33 -8.68 1.30
N VAL A 41 9.49 -8.03 1.23
CA VAL A 41 9.65 -6.64 1.69
C VAL A 41 8.77 -5.71 0.86
N LEU A 42 8.84 -5.80 -0.47
CA LEU A 42 8.05 -4.95 -1.37
C LEU A 42 6.54 -5.20 -1.21
N GLY A 43 6.13 -6.45 -1.04
CA GLY A 43 4.73 -6.79 -0.80
C GLY A 43 4.20 -6.19 0.51
N LYS A 44 5.03 -6.17 1.55
CA LYS A 44 4.71 -5.47 2.81
C LYS A 44 4.59 -3.96 2.60
N GLU A 45 5.53 -3.34 1.88
CA GLU A 45 5.48 -1.91 1.58
C GLU A 45 4.23 -1.53 0.79
N CYS A 46 3.86 -2.31 -0.25
CA CYS A 46 2.64 -2.12 -1.02
C CYS A 46 1.39 -2.16 -0.12
N ARG A 47 1.34 -3.10 0.82
CA ARG A 47 0.24 -3.18 1.80
C ARG A 47 0.19 -1.94 2.69
N GLU A 48 1.33 -1.50 3.23
CA GLU A 48 1.39 -0.28 4.05
C GLU A 48 0.92 0.97 3.28
N PHE A 49 1.16 1.05 1.97
CA PHE A 49 0.63 2.13 1.13
C PHE A 49 -0.90 2.07 1.02
N LEU A 50 -1.44 0.88 0.76
CA LEU A 50 -2.89 0.68 0.63
C LEU A 50 -3.61 0.95 1.95
N ASP A 51 -3.07 0.47 3.08
CA ASP A 51 -3.65 0.68 4.41
C ASP A 51 -3.74 2.19 4.75
N LYS A 52 -2.71 2.96 4.39
CA LYS A 52 -2.72 4.42 4.57
C LYS A 52 -3.73 5.11 3.67
N ALA A 53 -3.84 4.68 2.42
CA ALA A 53 -4.82 5.23 1.48
C ALA A 53 -6.25 4.94 1.96
N GLU A 54 -6.53 3.71 2.44
CA GLU A 54 -7.82 3.34 3.01
C GLU A 54 -8.15 4.18 4.25
N GLY A 55 -7.19 4.33 5.17
CA GLY A 55 -7.36 5.17 6.35
C GLY A 55 -7.71 6.61 5.99
N ARG A 56 -7.02 7.19 5.00
CA ARG A 56 -7.29 8.54 4.52
C ARG A 56 -8.68 8.67 3.89
N ILE A 57 -9.13 7.67 3.12
CA ILE A 57 -10.48 7.65 2.57
C ILE A 57 -11.52 7.60 3.69
N ARG A 58 -11.30 6.77 4.71
CA ARG A 58 -12.19 6.65 5.86
C ARG A 58 -12.34 7.99 6.59
N GLU A 59 -11.23 8.66 6.90
CA GLU A 59 -11.24 10.00 7.50
C GLU A 59 -12.09 10.98 6.68
N LEU A 60 -11.89 11.03 5.36
CA LEU A 60 -12.63 11.95 4.48
C LEU A 60 -14.13 11.63 4.40
N VAL A 61 -14.51 10.35 4.49
CA VAL A 61 -15.91 9.93 4.51
C VAL A 61 -16.54 10.31 5.85
N GLU A 62 -15.87 10.02 6.98
CA GLU A 62 -16.33 10.39 8.32
C GLU A 62 -16.43 11.92 8.49
N GLU A 63 -15.50 12.71 7.94
CA GLU A 63 -15.57 14.17 7.93
C GLU A 63 -16.78 14.69 7.13
N LYS A 64 -17.15 14.00 6.04
CA LYS A 64 -18.30 14.36 5.20
C LYS A 64 -19.62 13.96 5.83
N GLU A 65 -19.66 12.83 6.54
CA GLU A 65 -20.85 12.37 7.28
C GLU A 65 -21.02 13.13 8.61
N GLY A 66 -19.92 13.50 9.26
CA GLY A 66 -19.89 14.33 10.48
C GLY A 66 -20.23 15.81 10.27
N GLN A 67 -20.39 16.26 9.02
CA GLN A 67 -21.01 17.57 8.70
C GLN A 67 -22.54 17.56 8.85
N ILE A 68 -23.17 16.40 9.06
CA ILE A 68 -24.53 16.34 9.62
C ILE A 68 -24.36 16.25 11.14
N THR A 69 -24.00 17.36 11.77
CA THR A 69 -23.98 17.39 13.23
C THR A 69 -25.42 17.35 13.75
N GLU A 70 -25.67 16.49 14.74
CA GLU A 70 -26.89 16.33 15.56
C GLU A 70 -27.56 17.62 16.06
N LYS A 71 -26.93 18.79 15.86
CA LYS A 71 -27.47 20.10 16.21
C LYS A 71 -28.57 20.59 15.27
N ASP A 72 -28.71 20.04 14.07
CA ASP A 72 -29.73 20.49 13.10
C ASP A 72 -31.12 19.84 13.32
N VAL A 73 -31.24 18.86 14.22
CA VAL A 73 -32.52 18.13 14.43
C VAL A 73 -33.20 18.45 15.77
N THR A 74 -32.58 19.27 16.64
CA THR A 74 -33.12 19.55 17.99
C THR A 74 -33.63 20.98 18.22
N ASP A 75 -33.78 21.80 17.18
CA ASP A 75 -34.34 23.17 17.28
C ASP A 75 -35.70 23.35 16.57
N GLU A 76 -36.38 22.25 16.18
CA GLU A 76 -37.73 22.30 15.58
C GLU A 76 -38.78 21.38 16.27
N PHE A 77 -38.62 21.08 17.56
CA PHE A 77 -39.70 20.52 18.40
C PHE A 77 -39.74 21.12 19.80
#